data_AF-A0A165KX28-F1
#
_entry.id   AF-A0A165KX28-F1
#
_cell.length_a   1.000
_cell.length_b   1.000
_cell.length_c   1.000
_cell.angle_alpha   90.00
_cell.angle_beta   90.00
_cell.angle_gamma   90.00
#
_symmetry.space_group_name_H-M   'P 1'
#
loop_
_entity.id
_entity.type
_entity.pdbx_description
1 polymer ?
#
loop_
_entity_poly.entity_id
_entity_poly.type
_entity_poly.pdbx_seq_one_letter_code
_entity_poly.pdbx_strand_id
1 'polypeptide(L)'
;MSDRAAATSAYLASLPEFKSAPRVAALYSDISRKKQSDPASYNSTVAWWQRTLQDLVARGLQGESSDKLVLHVDSDLLESLRWQKAGKPLSLGCAIGETRGAPPDLIPLGMFMDARQSIYTPSSLVYRVAATMVVRPILWALEQFSIVGGEESRGADAIWKSVRGDYVVLPNLEKAADAVIARQAEKPQISLASSLYSLHSFRTEFADCALPGVTLSDTDIKVLIRYLSRDKRCIVADKEVVKFVEVDSTATSITEVDRGVLEMQMAVERLETQVEDIRKQIAQRTERIATALRAAQKTLAMSYLRSRKQLEDLLSKRLGALDTLQSQLSAIERAVGDAEIMQAYETSARTLRTALQNPLLQRERVDATLDDMAEALADQREIDDAIRAGEAGVVDADEDELAKELAGLVDEVQREEKSKTEHEEKEEARKSEEELIERLAKLRTPTEAEEAEKRLEGQKAVVAS
;
A
#
# COMPACT_ATOMS: atom_id res chain seq x y z
N MET A 1 -5.84 20.56 -23.58
CA MET A 1 -4.79 20.42 -24.61
C MET A 1 -3.52 21.24 -24.30
N SER A 2 -3.60 22.51 -23.89
CA SER A 2 -2.40 23.36 -23.72
C SER A 2 -1.51 23.00 -22.52
N ASP A 3 -2.08 22.58 -21.39
CA ASP A 3 -1.31 22.48 -20.14
C ASP A 3 -0.35 21.28 -20.10
N ARG A 4 -0.75 20.11 -20.62
CA ARG A 4 0.13 18.93 -20.63
C ARG A 4 1.25 19.05 -21.64
N ALA A 5 0.97 19.52 -22.85
CA ALA A 5 2.02 19.78 -23.84
C ALA A 5 3.02 20.84 -23.34
N ALA A 6 2.53 21.89 -22.66
CA ALA A 6 3.40 22.86 -22.00
C ALA A 6 4.22 22.22 -20.86
N ALA A 7 3.63 21.34 -20.06
CA ALA A 7 4.34 20.60 -19.01
C ALA A 7 5.41 19.66 -19.58
N THR A 8 5.13 18.96 -20.69
CA THR A 8 6.11 18.12 -21.40
C THR A 8 7.26 18.98 -21.93
N SER A 9 6.96 20.13 -22.55
CA SER A 9 7.98 21.06 -23.03
C SER A 9 8.82 21.64 -21.90
N ALA A 10 8.20 22.01 -20.77
CA ALA A 10 8.89 22.51 -19.58
C ALA A 10 9.78 21.44 -18.95
N TYR A 11 9.30 20.19 -18.90
CA TYR A 11 10.09 19.05 -18.44
C TYR A 11 11.32 18.84 -19.33
N LEU A 12 11.14 18.78 -20.65
CA LEU A 12 12.26 18.66 -21.60
C LEU A 12 13.25 19.82 -21.44
N ALA A 13 12.77 21.06 -21.30
CA ALA A 13 13.62 22.22 -21.08
C ALA A 13 14.44 22.15 -19.77
N SER A 14 13.95 21.44 -18.76
CA SER A 14 14.66 21.26 -17.49
C SER A 14 15.84 20.29 -17.58
N LEU A 15 15.86 19.41 -18.59
CA LEU A 15 16.90 18.41 -18.76
C LEU A 15 18.23 19.04 -19.19
N PRO A 16 19.38 18.56 -18.69
CA PRO A 16 20.68 19.15 -18.97
C PRO A 16 21.04 19.10 -20.46
N GLU A 17 20.56 18.09 -21.21
CA GLU A 17 20.81 17.95 -22.64
C GLU A 17 20.16 19.06 -23.46
N PHE A 18 19.08 19.67 -22.98
CA PHE A 18 18.39 20.77 -23.65
C PHE A 18 19.08 22.12 -23.48
N LYS A 19 20.09 22.20 -22.61
CA LYS A 19 20.97 23.37 -22.48
C LYS A 19 21.96 23.49 -23.66
N SER A 20 22.19 22.40 -24.40
CA SER A 20 23.14 22.35 -25.51
C SER A 20 22.42 22.12 -26.85
N ALA A 21 22.34 23.17 -27.67
CA ALA A 21 21.76 23.11 -29.01
C ALA A 21 22.31 21.97 -29.90
N PRO A 22 23.63 21.70 -29.99
CA PRO A 22 24.13 20.58 -30.80
C PRO A 22 23.74 19.22 -30.22
N ARG A 23 23.60 19.09 -28.89
CA ARG A 23 23.13 17.85 -28.26
C ARG A 23 21.66 17.59 -28.60
N VAL A 24 20.80 18.60 -28.52
CA VAL A 24 19.40 18.49 -28.94
C VAL A 24 19.29 18.11 -30.42
N ALA A 25 20.07 18.78 -31.29
CA ALA A 25 20.08 18.43 -32.72
C ALA A 25 20.50 16.96 -32.95
N ALA A 26 21.50 16.46 -32.22
CA ALA A 26 21.90 15.06 -32.29
C ALA A 26 20.79 14.10 -31.81
N LEU A 27 20.10 14.44 -30.71
CA LEU A 27 18.99 13.66 -30.16
C LEU A 27 17.73 13.66 -31.04
N TYR A 28 17.57 14.63 -31.94
CA TYR A 28 16.40 14.74 -32.84
C TYR A 28 16.73 14.32 -34.27
N SER A 29 18.01 14.13 -34.60
CA SER A 29 18.48 13.69 -35.92
C SER A 29 18.10 12.25 -36.23
N ASP A 30 18.05 11.90 -37.52
CA ASP A 30 17.89 10.52 -37.95
C ASP A 30 19.16 9.71 -37.63
N ILE A 31 19.04 8.73 -36.73
CA ILE A 31 20.15 7.86 -36.30
C ILE A 31 20.09 6.46 -36.93
N SER A 32 19.14 6.18 -37.83
CA SER A 32 18.93 4.86 -38.44
C SER A 32 20.23 4.26 -39.03
N ARG A 33 21.02 5.10 -39.70
CA ARG A 33 22.30 4.73 -40.32
C ARG A 33 23.47 4.67 -39.34
N LYS A 34 23.35 5.35 -38.19
CA LYS A 34 24.42 5.43 -37.19
C LYS A 34 24.64 4.11 -36.45
N LYS A 35 23.67 3.19 -36.46
CA LYS A 35 23.80 1.88 -35.81
C LYS A 35 25.04 1.10 -36.29
N GLN A 36 25.42 1.25 -37.56
CA GLN A 36 26.61 0.60 -38.13
C GLN A 36 27.82 1.52 -38.17
N SER A 37 27.64 2.82 -38.46
CA SER A 37 28.75 3.75 -38.64
C SER A 37 29.32 4.32 -37.33
N ASP A 38 28.48 4.53 -36.33
CA ASP A 38 28.87 5.03 -34.99
C ASP A 38 27.94 4.41 -33.91
N PRO A 39 28.23 3.16 -33.51
CA PRO A 39 27.42 2.45 -32.53
C PRO A 39 27.40 3.15 -31.16
N ALA A 40 28.46 3.88 -30.80
CA ALA A 40 28.54 4.56 -29.51
C ALA A 40 27.55 5.74 -29.45
N SER A 41 27.54 6.61 -30.47
CA SER A 41 26.57 7.70 -30.56
C SER A 41 25.13 7.19 -30.66
N TYR A 42 24.90 6.16 -31.47
CA TYR A 42 23.60 5.49 -31.57
C TYR A 42 23.11 5.01 -30.20
N ASN A 43 23.95 4.23 -29.50
CA ASN A 43 23.61 3.68 -28.20
C ASN A 43 23.36 4.75 -27.14
N SER A 44 24.15 5.83 -27.14
CA SER A 44 23.95 6.95 -26.21
C SER A 44 22.62 7.69 -26.44
N THR A 45 22.17 7.78 -27.69
CA THR A 45 20.93 8.47 -28.07
C THR A 45 19.72 7.62 -27.74
N VAL A 46 19.78 6.32 -28.04
CA VAL A 46 18.76 5.34 -27.67
C VAL A 46 18.58 5.28 -26.15
N ALA A 47 19.68 5.12 -25.40
CA ALA A 47 19.63 5.04 -23.94
C ALA A 47 19.06 6.32 -23.30
N TRP A 48 19.38 7.49 -23.88
CA TRP A 48 18.81 8.76 -23.43
C TRP A 48 17.29 8.82 -23.66
N TRP A 49 16.83 8.43 -24.86
CA TRP A 49 15.40 8.41 -25.17
C TRP A 49 14.63 7.42 -24.30
N GLN A 50 15.18 6.23 -24.06
CA GLN A 50 14.53 5.22 -23.21
C GLN A 50 14.34 5.72 -21.77
N ARG A 51 15.37 6.31 -21.16
CA ARG A 51 15.24 6.95 -19.83
C ARG A 51 14.27 8.12 -19.83
N THR A 52 14.32 8.96 -20.86
CA THR A 52 13.45 10.13 -20.97
C THR A 52 11.99 9.71 -21.12
N LEU A 53 11.70 8.69 -21.94
CA LEU A 53 10.37 8.11 -22.08
C LEU A 53 9.88 7.48 -20.78
N GLN A 54 10.76 6.74 -20.09
CA GLN A 54 10.45 6.18 -18.78
C GLN A 54 9.99 7.27 -17.80
N ASP A 55 10.78 8.33 -17.64
CA ASP A 55 10.46 9.42 -16.71
C ASP A 55 9.23 10.22 -17.14
N LEU A 56 9.06 10.45 -18.44
CA LEU A 56 7.92 11.15 -19.02
C LEU A 56 6.61 10.39 -18.75
N VAL A 57 6.61 9.07 -18.95
CA VAL A 57 5.46 8.19 -18.68
C VAL A 57 5.18 8.12 -17.18
N ALA A 58 6.21 7.95 -16.33
CA ALA A 58 6.05 7.93 -14.86
C ALA A 58 5.41 9.22 -14.32
N ARG A 59 5.69 10.36 -14.95
CA ARG A 59 5.13 11.67 -14.58
C ARG A 59 3.77 11.96 -15.21
N GLY A 60 3.29 11.09 -16.11
CA GLY A 60 2.03 11.31 -16.82
C GLY A 60 2.06 12.40 -17.88
N LEU A 61 3.22 12.65 -18.46
CA LEU A 61 3.44 13.73 -19.43
C LEU A 61 3.29 13.26 -20.89
N GLN A 62 2.74 12.06 -21.12
CA GLN A 62 2.48 11.52 -22.47
C GLN A 62 1.11 11.92 -23.00
N GLY A 63 1.05 13.01 -23.75
CA GLY A 63 -0.15 13.42 -24.47
C GLY A 63 -1.40 13.48 -23.60
N GLU A 64 -2.50 12.90 -24.10
CA GLU A 64 -3.80 12.89 -23.41
C GLU A 64 -3.99 11.67 -22.51
N SER A 65 -3.16 10.63 -22.63
CA SER A 65 -3.33 9.39 -21.87
C SER A 65 -3.21 9.60 -20.35
N SER A 66 -4.03 8.86 -19.60
CA SER A 66 -3.95 8.75 -18.15
C SER A 66 -2.90 7.76 -17.68
N ASP A 67 -2.27 7.02 -18.59
CA ASP A 67 -1.51 5.83 -18.23
C ASP A 67 -0.09 6.23 -17.80
N LYS A 68 0.49 5.47 -16.85
CA LYS A 68 1.78 5.75 -16.18
C LYS A 68 2.75 4.58 -16.20
N LEU A 69 2.26 3.39 -16.58
CA LEU A 69 3.04 2.17 -16.77
C LEU A 69 3.03 1.74 -18.25
N VAL A 70 2.09 2.26 -19.05
CA VAL A 70 1.97 1.97 -20.48
C VAL A 70 2.32 3.22 -21.29
N LEU A 71 3.34 3.12 -22.15
CA LEU A 71 3.69 4.12 -23.15
C LEU A 71 2.84 3.93 -24.41
N HIS A 72 2.16 4.99 -24.85
CA HIS A 72 1.41 5.00 -26.12
C HIS A 72 2.26 5.61 -27.22
N VAL A 73 2.67 4.79 -28.20
CA VAL A 73 3.49 5.21 -29.33
C VAL A 73 2.58 5.55 -30.51
N ASP A 74 2.08 6.78 -30.50
CA ASP A 74 1.16 7.34 -31.49
C ASP A 74 1.65 8.66 -32.06
N SER A 75 0.89 9.24 -33.00
CA SER A 75 1.27 10.52 -33.61
C SER A 75 1.25 11.68 -32.62
N ASP A 76 0.49 11.56 -31.53
CA ASP A 76 0.31 12.61 -30.52
C ASP A 76 1.53 12.68 -29.60
N LEU A 77 2.11 11.53 -29.22
CA LEU A 77 3.39 11.46 -28.52
C LEU A 77 4.48 12.16 -29.35
N LEU A 78 4.57 11.86 -30.65
CA LEU A 78 5.58 12.45 -31.52
C LEU A 78 5.42 13.98 -31.63
N GLU A 79 4.18 14.47 -31.69
CA GLU A 79 3.90 15.92 -31.73
C GLU A 79 4.16 16.59 -30.38
N SER A 80 3.86 15.92 -29.26
CA SER A 80 4.12 16.43 -27.90
C SER A 80 5.62 16.61 -27.60
N LEU A 81 6.46 15.81 -28.26
CA LEU A 81 7.92 15.86 -28.15
C LEU A 81 8.57 16.79 -29.19
N ARG A 82 7.79 17.56 -29.95
CA ARG A 82 8.34 18.48 -30.94
C ARG A 82 9.07 19.64 -30.27
N TRP A 83 10.26 19.98 -30.78
CA TRP A 83 11.08 21.08 -30.25
C TRP A 83 11.24 22.22 -31.26
N GLN A 84 11.12 23.48 -30.81
CA GLN A 84 11.04 24.67 -31.67
C GLN A 84 12.15 24.78 -32.73
N LYS A 85 13.39 24.39 -32.38
CA LYS A 85 14.56 24.49 -33.29
C LYS A 85 14.98 23.17 -33.93
N ALA A 86 14.51 22.03 -33.41
CA ALA A 86 14.94 20.70 -33.85
C ALA A 86 13.84 19.89 -34.55
N GLY A 87 12.59 20.35 -34.51
CA GLY A 87 11.46 19.67 -35.14
C GLY A 87 11.02 18.43 -34.37
N LYS A 88 10.59 17.40 -35.09
CA LYS A 88 10.15 16.11 -34.54
C LYS A 88 11.37 15.23 -34.25
N PRO A 89 11.35 14.39 -33.20
CA PRO A 89 12.48 13.53 -32.87
C PRO A 89 12.55 12.33 -33.82
N LEU A 90 13.38 12.41 -34.86
CA LEU A 90 13.51 11.37 -35.89
C LEU A 90 14.15 10.07 -35.35
N SER A 91 14.98 10.17 -34.32
CA SER A 91 15.60 9.00 -33.68
C SER A 91 14.68 8.22 -32.74
N LEU A 92 13.50 8.75 -32.41
CA LEU A 92 12.61 8.17 -31.40
C LEU A 92 12.18 6.75 -31.78
N GLY A 93 11.87 6.53 -33.06
CA GLY A 93 11.52 5.20 -33.57
C GLY A 93 12.63 4.17 -33.38
N CYS A 94 13.89 4.57 -33.59
CA CYS A 94 15.04 3.72 -33.31
C CYS A 94 15.17 3.40 -31.82
N ALA A 95 14.87 4.36 -30.93
CA ALA A 95 14.98 4.15 -29.49
C ALA A 95 13.92 3.19 -28.92
N ILE A 96 12.70 3.25 -29.45
CA ILE A 96 11.59 2.36 -29.07
C ILE A 96 11.79 0.96 -29.65
N GLY A 97 12.24 0.86 -30.90
CA GLY A 97 12.51 -0.41 -31.56
C GLY A 97 13.74 -1.15 -31.04
N GLU A 98 14.65 -0.47 -30.34
CA GLU A 98 15.84 -1.10 -29.78
C GLU A 98 15.54 -1.72 -28.40
N THR A 99 15.54 -3.05 -28.33
CA THR A 99 15.43 -3.77 -27.07
C THR A 99 16.78 -3.82 -26.36
N ARG A 100 16.86 -3.29 -25.14
CA ARG A 100 18.03 -3.45 -24.25
C ARG A 100 17.63 -4.30 -23.05
N GLY A 101 18.53 -5.17 -22.61
CA GLY A 101 18.30 -6.04 -21.45
C GLY A 101 17.54 -7.33 -21.80
N ALA A 102 17.49 -8.24 -20.82
CA ALA A 102 16.68 -9.45 -20.89
C ALA A 102 16.01 -9.65 -19.51
N PRO A 103 14.74 -9.26 -19.34
CA PRO A 103 13.76 -8.76 -20.32
C PRO A 103 14.03 -7.32 -20.83
N PRO A 104 13.35 -6.88 -21.91
CA PRO A 104 13.53 -5.55 -22.45
C PRO A 104 12.76 -4.48 -21.64
N ASP A 105 13.30 -3.26 -21.58
CA ASP A 105 12.69 -2.14 -20.84
C ASP A 105 11.29 -1.73 -21.36
N LEU A 106 11.05 -1.93 -22.67
CA LEU A 106 9.78 -1.68 -23.33
C LEU A 106 9.25 -2.99 -23.91
N ILE A 107 8.08 -3.42 -23.45
CA ILE A 107 7.45 -4.68 -23.89
C ILE A 107 6.10 -4.36 -24.54
N PRO A 108 5.81 -4.78 -25.78
CA PRO A 108 4.50 -4.57 -26.38
C PRO A 108 3.37 -5.07 -25.46
N LEU A 109 2.34 -4.25 -25.25
CA LEU A 109 1.28 -4.50 -24.26
C LEU A 109 0.56 -5.83 -24.51
N GLY A 110 0.19 -6.11 -25.76
CA GLY A 110 -0.45 -7.39 -26.11
C GLY A 110 0.43 -8.59 -25.78
N MET A 111 1.72 -8.50 -26.12
CA MET A 111 2.70 -9.54 -25.81
C MET A 111 2.88 -9.74 -24.30
N PHE A 112 2.89 -8.64 -23.53
CA PHE A 112 2.98 -8.68 -22.08
C PHE A 112 1.73 -9.34 -21.46
N MET A 113 0.53 -8.98 -21.90
CA MET A 113 -0.72 -9.50 -21.34
C MET A 113 -0.92 -10.99 -21.69
N ASP A 114 -0.60 -11.38 -22.92
CA ASP A 114 -0.78 -12.75 -23.41
C ASP A 114 0.27 -13.74 -22.88
N ALA A 115 1.43 -13.24 -22.42
CA ALA A 115 2.48 -14.09 -21.89
C ALA A 115 2.03 -14.86 -20.63
N ARG A 116 1.99 -16.19 -20.74
CA ARG A 116 1.58 -17.13 -19.68
C ARG A 116 2.67 -17.42 -18.65
N GLN A 117 3.93 -17.29 -19.05
CA GLN A 117 5.10 -17.50 -18.19
C GLN A 117 5.72 -16.16 -17.82
N SER A 118 6.49 -16.14 -16.72
CA SER A 118 7.20 -14.94 -16.30
C SER A 118 8.11 -14.40 -17.40
N ILE A 119 8.17 -13.07 -17.52
CA ILE A 119 9.00 -12.36 -18.52
C ILE A 119 10.50 -12.51 -18.27
N TYR A 120 10.90 -12.91 -17.06
CA TYR A 120 12.29 -13.16 -16.69
C TYR A 120 12.74 -14.59 -17.00
N THR A 121 11.83 -15.48 -17.39
CA THR A 121 12.19 -16.88 -17.68
C THR A 121 12.74 -17.00 -19.11
N PRO A 122 13.87 -17.69 -19.33
CA PRO A 122 14.47 -17.85 -20.66
C PRO A 122 13.57 -18.47 -21.73
N SER A 123 12.58 -19.27 -21.32
CA SER A 123 11.59 -19.90 -22.21
C SER A 123 10.50 -18.95 -22.68
N SER A 124 10.32 -17.80 -22.03
CA SER A 124 9.29 -16.82 -22.37
C SER A 124 9.55 -16.21 -23.74
N LEU A 125 8.50 -16.04 -24.55
CA LEU A 125 8.62 -15.33 -25.83
C LEU A 125 9.12 -13.90 -25.64
N VAL A 126 8.75 -13.23 -24.53
CA VAL A 126 9.21 -11.87 -24.20
C VAL A 126 10.73 -11.86 -23.99
N TYR A 127 11.24 -12.80 -23.20
CA TYR A 127 12.66 -12.98 -22.98
C TYR A 127 13.39 -13.34 -24.27
N ARG A 128 12.83 -14.24 -25.09
CA ARG A 128 13.44 -14.67 -26.35
C ARG A 128 13.46 -13.58 -27.39
N VAL A 129 12.43 -12.75 -27.53
CA VAL A 129 12.43 -11.60 -28.45
C VAL A 129 13.56 -10.64 -28.09
N ALA A 130 13.81 -10.42 -26.79
CA ALA A 130 14.96 -9.63 -26.34
C ALA A 130 16.31 -10.34 -26.55
N ALA A 131 16.42 -11.64 -26.22
CA ALA A 131 17.66 -12.40 -26.31
C ALA A 131 18.09 -12.72 -27.76
N THR A 132 17.14 -12.89 -28.68
CA THR A 132 17.40 -13.25 -30.09
C THR A 132 17.49 -12.03 -31.01
N MET A 133 17.23 -10.81 -30.52
CA MET A 133 17.55 -9.57 -31.24
C MET A 133 18.99 -9.10 -31.08
N VAL A 134 19.89 -9.97 -30.60
CA VAL A 134 21.31 -9.90 -30.92
C VAL A 134 21.56 -10.90 -32.07
N VAL A 135 21.45 -10.40 -33.30
CA VAL A 135 21.84 -11.07 -34.56
C VAL A 135 20.89 -12.19 -35.06
N ARG A 136 19.76 -11.81 -35.70
CA ARG A 136 19.52 -12.06 -37.14
C ARG A 136 18.24 -11.40 -37.69
N PRO A 137 18.21 -11.04 -38.98
CA PRO A 137 17.31 -10.04 -39.52
C PRO A 137 16.10 -10.65 -40.22
N ILE A 138 14.93 -10.67 -39.57
CA ILE A 138 13.67 -10.99 -40.29
C ILE A 138 13.31 -9.85 -41.26
N LEU A 139 13.83 -8.64 -41.03
CA LEU A 139 13.75 -7.54 -41.99
C LEU A 139 14.52 -7.82 -43.30
N TRP A 140 15.59 -8.62 -43.31
CA TRP A 140 16.35 -8.94 -44.54
C TRP A 140 15.73 -10.06 -45.39
N ALA A 141 14.93 -10.96 -44.82
CA ALA A 141 14.26 -12.01 -45.59
C ALA A 141 13.17 -11.45 -46.52
N LEU A 142 12.68 -10.24 -46.24
CA LEU A 142 11.87 -9.43 -47.16
C LEU A 142 12.73 -8.50 -48.04
N GLU A 143 14.01 -8.25 -47.73
CA GLU A 143 14.93 -7.43 -48.54
C GLU A 143 15.47 -8.15 -49.80
N GLN A 144 15.40 -9.49 -49.91
CA GLN A 144 15.83 -10.20 -51.12
C GLN A 144 14.72 -10.41 -52.17
N PHE A 145 13.44 -10.20 -51.82
CA PHE A 145 12.31 -10.42 -52.74
C PHE A 145 11.67 -9.14 -53.29
N SER A 146 12.19 -7.95 -52.95
CA SER A 146 11.78 -6.68 -53.55
C SER A 146 12.90 -6.09 -54.40
N ILE A 147 13.30 -6.87 -55.42
CA ILE A 147 13.99 -6.31 -56.59
C ILE A 147 12.90 -5.64 -57.40
N VAL A 148 12.96 -4.30 -57.47
CA VAL A 148 12.00 -3.35 -58.10
C VAL A 148 11.14 -2.62 -57.04
N GLY A 149 11.75 -1.65 -56.36
CA GLY A 149 11.01 -0.69 -55.53
C GLY A 149 11.83 0.08 -54.50
N GLY A 150 12.58 1.11 -54.96
CA GLY A 150 12.84 2.38 -54.25
C GLY A 150 13.45 2.42 -52.84
N GLU A 151 14.43 3.31 -52.65
CA GLU A 151 15.11 3.68 -51.39
C GLU A 151 14.21 4.18 -50.23
N GLU A 152 12.88 4.11 -50.35
CA GLU A 152 11.90 4.64 -49.40
C GLU A 152 11.73 3.78 -48.11
N SER A 153 12.23 2.54 -48.11
CA SER A 153 12.06 1.60 -46.97
C SER A 153 13.06 1.77 -45.82
N ARG A 154 13.96 2.77 -45.86
CA ARG A 154 15.03 2.97 -44.84
C ARG A 154 14.94 4.30 -44.08
N GLY A 155 13.83 5.03 -44.19
CA GLY A 155 13.64 6.32 -43.51
C GLY A 155 13.14 6.18 -42.07
N ALA A 156 13.42 7.20 -41.24
CA ALA A 156 12.87 7.32 -39.88
C ALA A 156 11.35 7.11 -39.81
N ASP A 157 10.60 7.54 -40.83
CA ASP A 157 9.15 7.37 -40.91
C ASP A 157 8.70 5.91 -41.06
N ALA A 158 9.47 5.08 -41.78
CA ALA A 158 9.16 3.66 -41.92
C ALA A 158 9.39 2.92 -40.58
N ILE A 159 10.49 3.26 -39.88
CA ILE A 159 10.77 2.73 -38.54
C ILE A 159 9.67 3.16 -37.58
N TRP A 160 9.28 4.44 -37.60
CA TRP A 160 8.20 4.96 -36.76
C TRP A 160 6.89 4.18 -36.95
N LYS A 161 6.47 3.94 -38.20
CA LYS A 161 5.26 3.15 -38.49
C LYS A 161 5.33 1.73 -37.94
N SER A 162 6.50 1.12 -37.92
CA SER A 162 6.70 -0.26 -37.43
C SER A 162 6.66 -0.39 -35.91
N VAL A 163 6.98 0.68 -35.17
CA VAL A 163 7.03 0.68 -33.70
C VAL A 163 5.79 1.31 -33.05
N ARG A 164 4.75 1.62 -33.84
CA ARG A 164 3.50 2.15 -33.29
C ARG A 164 2.78 1.08 -32.49
N GLY A 165 2.24 1.49 -31.35
CA GLY A 165 1.48 0.63 -30.45
C GLY A 165 1.70 0.98 -28.99
N ASP A 166 1.16 0.14 -28.11
CA ASP A 166 1.24 0.32 -26.67
C ASP A 166 2.35 -0.55 -26.10
N TYR A 167 3.13 0.00 -25.18
CA TYR A 167 4.28 -0.67 -24.57
C TYR A 167 4.26 -0.54 -23.06
N VAL A 168 4.41 -1.64 -22.35
CA VAL A 168 4.65 -1.64 -20.91
C VAL A 168 6.08 -1.15 -20.66
N VAL A 169 6.20 -0.11 -19.83
CA VAL A 169 7.47 0.44 -19.35
C VAL A 169 7.90 -0.35 -18.12
N LEU A 170 8.70 -1.40 -18.34
CA LEU A 170 9.06 -2.36 -17.31
C LEU A 170 9.72 -1.72 -16.06
N PRO A 171 10.67 -0.78 -16.19
CA PRO A 171 11.29 -0.17 -15.02
C PRO A 171 10.30 0.62 -14.13
N ASN A 172 9.23 1.19 -14.71
CA ASN A 172 8.19 1.86 -13.93
C ASN A 172 7.25 0.86 -13.27
N LEU A 173 6.94 -0.22 -13.99
CA LEU A 173 6.14 -1.33 -13.48
C LEU A 173 6.81 -2.03 -12.30
N GLU A 174 8.13 -2.28 -12.37
CA GLU A 174 8.91 -2.84 -11.27
C GLU A 174 8.85 -1.96 -10.02
N LYS A 175 9.11 -0.65 -10.17
CA LYS A 175 9.00 0.32 -9.08
C LYS A 175 7.61 0.37 -8.47
N ALA A 176 6.58 0.37 -9.32
CA ALA A 176 5.19 0.36 -8.89
C ALA A 176 4.82 -0.91 -8.12
N ALA A 177 5.28 -2.07 -8.60
CA ALA A 177 5.06 -3.34 -7.93
C ALA A 177 5.74 -3.39 -6.56
N ASP A 178 6.99 -2.95 -6.47
CA ASP A 178 7.72 -2.93 -5.21
C ASP A 178 7.08 -1.98 -4.19
N ALA A 179 6.56 -0.82 -4.65
CA ALA A 179 5.81 0.11 -3.79
C ALA A 179 4.50 -0.51 -3.28
N VAL A 180 3.75 -1.23 -4.12
CA VAL A 180 2.52 -1.93 -3.71
C VAL A 180 2.81 -3.06 -2.72
N ILE A 181 3.87 -3.83 -2.96
CA ILE A 181 4.29 -4.90 -2.04
C ILE A 181 4.70 -4.32 -0.69
N ALA A 182 5.48 -3.24 -0.68
CA ALA A 182 5.87 -2.55 0.55
C ALA A 182 4.65 -2.02 1.31
N ARG A 183 3.71 -1.38 0.60
CA ARG A 183 2.48 -0.85 1.18
C ARG A 183 1.59 -1.95 1.78
N GLN A 184 1.51 -3.11 1.13
CA GLN A 184 0.79 -4.26 1.67
C GLN A 184 1.49 -4.84 2.91
N ALA A 185 2.83 -4.86 2.94
CA ALA A 185 3.60 -5.37 4.07
C ALA A 185 3.48 -4.51 5.34
N GLU A 186 3.15 -3.22 5.20
CA GLU A 186 2.85 -2.34 6.34
C GLU A 186 1.53 -2.70 7.04
N LYS A 187 0.62 -3.43 6.38
CA LYS A 187 -0.67 -3.76 6.95
C LYS A 187 -0.56 -4.94 7.93
N PRO A 188 -1.28 -4.91 9.06
CA PRO A 188 -1.35 -6.06 9.94
C PRO A 188 -1.97 -7.25 9.18
N GLN A 189 -1.19 -8.32 9.02
CA GLN A 189 -1.60 -9.57 8.34
C GLN A 189 -2.51 -10.45 9.20
N ILE A 190 -3.11 -9.89 10.26
CA ILE A 190 -3.93 -10.61 11.23
C ILE A 190 -5.29 -11.01 10.63
N SER A 191 -5.73 -10.33 9.57
CA SER A 191 -7.06 -10.48 8.98
C SER A 191 -6.99 -11.02 7.56
N LEU A 192 -7.75 -12.08 7.27
CA LEU A 192 -7.94 -12.59 5.91
C LEU A 192 -8.50 -11.50 4.99
N ALA A 193 -9.39 -10.66 5.54
CA ALA A 193 -10.02 -9.55 4.84
C ALA A 193 -9.01 -8.48 4.39
N SER A 194 -7.90 -8.28 5.11
CA SER A 194 -6.85 -7.31 4.72
C SER A 194 -5.99 -7.76 3.52
N SER A 195 -6.08 -9.03 3.14
CA SER A 195 -5.41 -9.60 1.97
C SER A 195 -6.28 -9.63 0.71
N LEU A 196 -7.59 -9.39 0.84
CA LEU A 196 -8.58 -9.54 -0.22
C LEU A 196 -9.03 -8.19 -0.75
N TYR A 197 -9.08 -8.09 -2.07
CA TYR A 197 -9.46 -6.87 -2.77
C TYR A 197 -10.35 -7.18 -3.97
N SER A 198 -11.29 -6.29 -4.23
CA SER A 198 -11.90 -6.16 -5.55
C SER A 198 -10.99 -5.34 -6.45
N LEU A 199 -11.17 -5.36 -7.77
CA LEU A 199 -10.43 -4.45 -8.66
C LEU A 199 -10.62 -2.98 -8.28
N HIS A 200 -11.83 -2.61 -7.81
CA HIS A 200 -12.13 -1.25 -7.39
C HIS A 200 -11.39 -0.89 -6.09
N SER A 201 -11.49 -1.71 -5.05
CA SER A 201 -10.83 -1.43 -3.77
C SER A 201 -9.31 -1.52 -3.89
N PHE A 202 -8.78 -2.44 -4.71
CA PHE A 202 -7.36 -2.49 -5.07
C PHE A 202 -6.89 -1.18 -5.69
N ARG A 203 -7.66 -0.64 -6.66
CA ARG A 203 -7.34 0.65 -7.27
C ARG A 203 -7.37 1.77 -6.25
N THR A 204 -8.43 1.89 -5.46
CA THR A 204 -8.57 2.93 -4.44
C THR A 204 -7.42 2.91 -3.42
N GLU A 205 -6.95 1.71 -3.06
CA GLU A 205 -5.87 1.56 -2.09
C GLU A 205 -4.48 1.84 -2.69
N PHE A 206 -4.21 1.36 -3.90
CA PHE A 206 -2.84 1.27 -4.44
C PHE A 206 -2.54 2.23 -5.60
N ALA A 207 -3.55 2.83 -6.24
CA ALA A 207 -3.32 3.67 -7.42
C ALA A 207 -2.47 4.91 -7.13
N ASP A 208 -2.57 5.45 -5.92
CA ASP A 208 -1.92 6.72 -5.53
C ASP A 208 -0.55 6.50 -4.87
N CYS A 209 -0.25 5.27 -4.43
CA CYS A 209 1.02 4.94 -3.77
C CYS A 209 2.05 4.29 -4.72
N ALA A 210 1.59 3.77 -5.87
CA ALA A 210 2.45 3.01 -6.78
C ALA A 210 3.55 3.87 -7.42
N LEU A 211 3.27 5.14 -7.72
CA LEU A 211 4.26 6.08 -8.27
C LEU A 211 4.12 7.46 -7.61
N PRO A 212 5.22 8.20 -7.42
CA PRO A 212 5.19 9.46 -6.69
C PRO A 212 4.43 10.55 -7.47
N GLY A 213 3.40 11.11 -6.84
CA GLY A 213 2.68 12.29 -7.35
C GLY A 213 1.78 12.03 -8.56
N VAL A 214 1.47 10.77 -8.88
CA VAL A 214 0.57 10.39 -9.96
C VAL A 214 -0.36 9.27 -9.50
N THR A 215 -1.53 9.19 -10.14
CA THR A 215 -2.52 8.15 -9.88
C THR A 215 -2.60 7.20 -11.07
N LEU A 216 -2.64 5.89 -10.82
CA LEU A 216 -2.69 4.88 -11.86
C LEU A 216 -4.07 4.79 -12.54
N SER A 217 -4.05 4.55 -13.85
CA SER A 217 -5.24 4.29 -14.67
C SER A 217 -5.76 2.85 -14.51
N ASP A 218 -6.93 2.55 -15.06
CA ASP A 218 -7.46 1.17 -15.08
C ASP A 218 -6.58 0.22 -15.93
N THR A 219 -5.96 0.73 -16.99
CA THR A 219 -5.00 -0.04 -17.80
C THR A 219 -3.76 -0.37 -16.98
N ASP A 220 -3.21 0.62 -16.27
CA ASP A 220 -2.03 0.43 -15.42
C ASP A 220 -2.29 -0.59 -14.31
N ILE A 221 -3.46 -0.54 -13.67
CA ILE A 221 -3.84 -1.49 -12.62
C ILE A 221 -3.92 -2.92 -13.18
N LYS A 222 -4.46 -3.13 -14.39
CA LYS A 222 -4.49 -4.45 -15.03
C LYS A 222 -3.10 -4.98 -15.34
N VAL A 223 -2.20 -4.12 -15.84
CA VAL A 223 -0.80 -4.47 -16.12
C VAL A 223 -0.07 -4.81 -14.81
N LEU A 224 -0.30 -4.03 -13.76
CA LEU A 224 0.29 -4.21 -12.44
C LEU A 224 -0.16 -5.53 -11.79
N ILE A 225 -1.47 -5.82 -11.78
CA ILE A 225 -2.02 -7.08 -11.28
C ILE A 225 -1.44 -8.26 -12.05
N ARG A 226 -1.35 -8.17 -13.38
CA ARG A 226 -0.75 -9.22 -14.21
C ARG A 226 0.70 -9.49 -13.82
N TYR A 227 1.49 -8.44 -13.58
CA TYR A 227 2.88 -8.53 -13.15
C TYR A 227 3.03 -9.13 -11.76
N LEU A 228 2.28 -8.61 -10.78
CA LEU A 228 2.30 -9.08 -9.39
C LEU A 228 1.93 -10.57 -9.29
N SER A 229 0.97 -11.03 -10.10
CA SER A 229 0.54 -12.42 -10.12
C SER A 229 1.53 -13.34 -10.84
N ARG A 230 1.95 -12.97 -12.05
CA ARG A 230 2.77 -13.84 -12.91
C ARG A 230 4.24 -13.85 -12.54
N ASP A 231 4.80 -12.67 -12.27
CA ASP A 231 6.24 -12.44 -12.14
C ASP A 231 6.68 -12.42 -10.68
N LYS A 232 5.99 -11.64 -9.82
CA LYS A 232 6.30 -11.57 -8.39
C LYS A 232 5.68 -12.71 -7.57
N ARG A 233 4.60 -13.34 -8.08
CA ARG A 233 3.86 -14.44 -7.42
C ARG A 233 3.39 -14.11 -6.00
N CYS A 234 3.13 -12.83 -5.75
CA CYS A 234 2.67 -12.34 -4.45
C CYS A 234 1.15 -12.11 -4.40
N ILE A 235 0.46 -12.33 -5.52
CA ILE A 235 -1.00 -12.29 -5.59
C ILE A 235 -1.57 -13.43 -6.45
N VAL A 236 -2.79 -13.83 -6.12
CA VAL A 236 -3.66 -14.66 -6.96
C VAL A 236 -4.83 -13.79 -7.40
N ALA A 237 -5.05 -13.71 -8.71
CA ALA A 237 -6.14 -12.92 -9.30
C ALA A 237 -7.09 -13.83 -10.09
N ASP A 238 -8.39 -13.73 -9.81
CA ASP A 238 -9.46 -14.39 -10.56
C ASP A 238 -10.57 -13.39 -10.88
N LYS A 239 -10.73 -13.07 -12.17
CA LYS A 239 -11.70 -12.10 -12.70
C LYS A 239 -11.62 -10.73 -12.02
N GLU A 240 -12.37 -10.54 -10.94
CA GLU A 240 -12.49 -9.28 -10.20
C GLU A 240 -11.91 -9.35 -8.79
N VAL A 241 -11.46 -10.52 -8.34
CA VAL A 241 -10.91 -10.75 -7.00
C VAL A 241 -9.39 -10.83 -7.08
N VAL A 242 -8.73 -10.09 -6.19
CA VAL A 242 -7.29 -10.08 -5.99
C VAL A 242 -6.99 -10.45 -4.55
N LYS A 243 -6.23 -11.53 -4.35
CA LYS A 243 -5.78 -12.01 -3.04
C LYS A 243 -4.27 -11.89 -2.94
N PHE A 244 -3.76 -11.20 -1.93
CA PHE A 244 -2.33 -11.25 -1.59
C PHE A 244 -1.99 -12.57 -0.91
N VAL A 245 -0.86 -13.15 -1.33
CA VAL A 245 -0.38 -14.45 -0.84
C VAL A 245 1.09 -14.32 -0.49
N GLU A 246 1.46 -14.91 0.65
CA GLU A 246 2.86 -14.98 1.05
C GLU A 246 3.62 -15.95 0.14
N VAL A 247 4.88 -15.63 -0.18
CA VAL A 247 5.66 -16.32 -1.22
C VAL A 247 5.84 -17.82 -0.95
N ASP A 248 5.71 -18.25 0.32
CA ASP A 248 5.84 -19.64 0.76
C ASP A 248 4.51 -20.29 1.18
N SER A 249 3.39 -19.59 1.00
CA SER A 249 2.06 -20.13 1.33
C SER A 249 1.58 -21.13 0.28
N THR A 250 0.92 -22.21 0.73
CA THR A 250 0.27 -23.20 -0.14
C THR A 250 -1.01 -22.68 -0.81
N ALA A 251 -1.45 -21.47 -0.46
CA ALA A 251 -2.66 -20.82 -0.97
C ALA A 251 -2.52 -20.42 -2.45
N THR A 252 -2.73 -21.40 -3.32
CA THR A 252 -2.57 -21.25 -4.78
C THR A 252 -3.86 -20.83 -5.51
N SER A 253 -4.98 -20.73 -4.79
CA SER A 253 -6.29 -20.42 -5.39
C SER A 253 -7.19 -19.61 -4.47
N ILE A 254 -8.14 -18.90 -5.08
CA ILE A 254 -9.19 -18.15 -4.38
C ILE A 254 -10.31 -19.12 -4.01
N THR A 255 -10.63 -19.18 -2.72
CA THR A 255 -11.65 -20.09 -2.17
C THR A 255 -13.04 -19.45 -2.14
N GLU A 256 -14.09 -20.24 -1.91
CA GLU A 256 -15.45 -19.72 -1.68
C GLU A 256 -15.53 -18.87 -0.41
N VAL A 257 -14.72 -19.18 0.61
CA VAL A 257 -14.61 -18.36 1.83
C VAL A 257 -14.05 -16.98 1.50
N ASP A 258 -13.00 -16.92 0.67
CA ASP A 258 -12.41 -15.65 0.23
C ASP A 258 -13.45 -14.77 -0.51
N ARG A 259 -14.24 -15.38 -1.40
CA ARG A 259 -15.30 -14.68 -2.13
C ARG A 259 -16.38 -14.15 -1.19
N GLY A 260 -16.86 -14.99 -0.26
CA GLY A 260 -17.87 -14.59 0.72
C GLY A 260 -17.38 -13.46 1.63
N VAL A 261 -16.11 -13.51 2.08
CA VAL A 261 -15.50 -12.44 2.88
C VAL A 261 -15.43 -11.13 2.09
N LEU A 262 -14.98 -11.18 0.83
CA LEU A 262 -14.92 -9.97 0.00
C LEU A 262 -16.31 -9.38 -0.25
N GLU A 263 -17.32 -10.21 -0.51
CA GLU A 263 -18.71 -9.74 -0.66
C GLU A 263 -19.22 -9.06 0.62
N MET A 264 -18.90 -9.61 1.79
CA MET A 264 -19.22 -8.98 3.07
C MET A 264 -18.51 -7.64 3.26
N GLN A 265 -17.22 -7.53 2.91
CA GLN A 265 -16.49 -6.25 2.95
C GLN A 265 -17.13 -5.19 2.06
N MET A 266 -17.46 -5.56 0.82
CA MET A 266 -18.16 -4.66 -0.11
C MET A 266 -19.54 -4.24 0.43
N ALA A 267 -20.25 -5.14 1.12
CA ALA A 267 -21.52 -4.82 1.75
C ALA A 267 -21.35 -3.86 2.94
N VAL A 268 -20.28 -4.00 3.74
CA VAL A 268 -19.92 -3.07 4.82
C VAL A 268 -19.64 -1.69 4.26
N GLU A 269 -18.75 -1.54 3.28
CA GLU A 269 -18.43 -0.25 2.64
C GLU A 269 -19.69 0.44 2.08
N ARG A 270 -20.59 -0.35 1.47
CA ARG A 270 -21.86 0.15 0.95
C ARG A 270 -22.79 0.63 2.07
N LEU A 271 -22.85 -0.07 3.19
CA LEU A 271 -23.66 0.34 4.35
C LEU A 271 -23.09 1.59 5.01
N GLU A 272 -21.77 1.70 5.15
CA GLU A 272 -21.09 2.90 5.66
C GLU A 272 -21.42 4.14 4.82
N THR A 273 -21.35 4.00 3.49
CA THR A 273 -21.73 5.08 2.57
C THR A 273 -23.20 5.48 2.74
N GLN A 274 -24.10 4.51 2.92
CA GLN A 274 -25.52 4.79 3.17
C GLN A 274 -25.75 5.48 4.53
N VAL A 275 -25.02 5.06 5.57
CA VAL A 275 -25.07 5.66 6.91
C VAL A 275 -24.70 7.14 6.82
N GLU A 276 -23.61 7.48 6.12
CA GLU A 276 -23.19 8.86 5.95
C GLU A 276 -24.18 9.71 5.15
N ASP A 277 -24.76 9.16 4.07
CA ASP A 277 -25.80 9.88 3.31
C ASP A 277 -27.06 10.12 4.16
N ILE A 278 -27.51 9.13 4.93
CA ILE A 278 -28.66 9.28 5.83
C ILE A 278 -28.37 10.33 6.89
N ARG A 279 -27.17 10.34 7.50
CA ARG A 279 -26.75 11.37 8.48
C ARG A 279 -26.81 12.77 7.86
N LYS A 280 -26.30 12.93 6.65
CA LYS A 280 -26.37 14.20 5.90
C LYS A 280 -27.82 14.63 5.65
N GLN A 281 -28.69 13.71 5.27
CA GLN A 281 -30.11 14.01 5.07
C GLN A 281 -30.82 14.40 6.38
N ILE A 282 -30.51 13.75 7.51
CA ILE A 282 -31.01 14.13 8.84
C ILE A 282 -30.59 15.56 9.20
N ALA A 283 -29.33 15.92 8.98
CA ALA A 283 -28.84 17.28 9.21
C ALA A 283 -29.59 18.32 8.37
N GLN A 284 -29.78 18.05 7.07
CA GLN A 284 -30.56 18.92 6.18
C GLN A 284 -32.02 19.07 6.63
N ARG A 285 -32.67 17.98 7.09
CA ARG A 285 -34.05 18.06 7.61
C ARG A 285 -34.11 18.89 8.88
N THR A 286 -33.11 18.78 9.76
CA THR A 286 -33.01 19.61 10.98
C THR A 286 -32.91 21.10 10.66
N GLU A 287 -32.11 21.47 9.66
CA GLU A 287 -32.02 22.87 9.22
C GLU A 287 -33.34 23.39 8.62
N ARG A 288 -34.01 22.56 7.80
CA ARG A 288 -35.33 22.90 7.22
C ARG A 288 -36.40 23.05 8.29
N ILE A 289 -36.37 22.25 9.37
CA ILE A 289 -37.25 22.40 10.53
C ILE A 289 -37.01 23.76 11.19
N ALA A 290 -35.75 24.10 11.49
CA ALA A 290 -35.41 25.39 12.10
C ALA A 290 -35.87 26.58 11.25
N THR A 291 -35.71 26.49 9.93
CA THR A 291 -36.15 27.53 8.99
C THR A 291 -37.68 27.65 8.91
N ALA A 292 -38.40 26.53 8.84
CA ALA A 292 -39.87 26.54 8.84
C ALA A 292 -40.45 27.06 10.16
N LEU A 293 -39.80 26.79 11.30
CA LEU A 293 -40.18 27.35 12.60
C LEU A 293 -39.94 28.86 12.66
N ARG A 294 -38.79 29.36 12.16
CA ARG A 294 -38.50 30.80 12.03
C ARG A 294 -39.53 31.52 11.15
N ALA A 295 -40.02 30.86 10.10
CA ALA A 295 -41.05 31.38 9.21
C ALA A 295 -42.50 31.18 9.74
N ALA A 296 -42.67 30.70 10.98
CA ALA A 296 -43.96 30.37 11.58
C ALA A 296 -44.84 29.35 10.80
N GLN A 297 -44.22 28.55 9.92
CA GLN A 297 -44.89 27.54 9.10
C GLN A 297 -44.98 26.18 9.84
N LYS A 298 -45.84 26.10 10.86
CA LYS A 298 -45.94 24.95 11.78
C LYS A 298 -46.25 23.62 11.08
N THR A 299 -47.16 23.61 10.12
CA THR A 299 -47.53 22.40 9.35
C THR A 299 -46.36 21.86 8.53
N LEU A 300 -45.57 22.75 7.92
CA LEU A 300 -44.38 22.39 7.15
C LEU A 300 -43.27 21.84 8.08
N ALA A 301 -43.03 22.49 9.22
CA ALA A 301 -42.08 22.02 10.23
C ALA A 301 -42.43 20.63 10.76
N MET A 302 -43.72 20.36 11.02
CA MET A 302 -44.20 19.04 11.45
C MET A 302 -43.98 17.96 10.38
N SER A 303 -44.13 18.29 9.10
CA SER A 303 -43.85 17.36 8.00
C SER A 303 -42.37 16.99 7.95
N TYR A 304 -41.47 17.99 8.04
CA TYR A 304 -40.03 17.74 8.09
C TYR A 304 -39.60 16.94 9.31
N LEU A 305 -40.23 17.16 10.47
CA LEU A 305 -39.96 16.39 11.69
C LEU A 305 -40.32 14.91 11.53
N ARG A 306 -41.47 14.59 10.90
CA ARG A 306 -41.83 13.20 10.59
C ARG A 306 -40.82 12.55 9.64
N SER A 307 -40.41 13.26 8.59
CA SER A 307 -39.38 12.79 7.65
C SER A 307 -38.04 12.55 8.36
N ARG A 308 -37.64 13.43 9.28
CA ARG A 308 -36.40 13.24 10.07
C ARG A 308 -36.47 11.98 10.94
N LYS A 309 -37.57 11.77 11.66
CA LYS A 309 -37.76 10.55 12.48
C LYS A 309 -37.68 9.26 11.65
N GLN A 310 -38.29 9.24 10.46
CA GLN A 310 -38.19 8.09 9.56
C GLN A 310 -36.75 7.81 9.11
N LEU A 311 -35.95 8.86 8.89
CA LEU A 311 -34.53 8.73 8.58
C LEU A 311 -33.71 8.26 9.79
N GLU A 312 -34.02 8.73 11.01
CA GLU A 312 -33.41 8.26 12.26
C GLU A 312 -33.68 6.76 12.49
N ASP A 313 -34.92 6.30 12.26
CA ASP A 313 -35.27 4.87 12.33
C ASP A 313 -34.53 4.04 11.27
N LEU A 314 -34.41 4.57 10.04
CA LEU A 314 -33.65 3.92 8.97
C LEU A 314 -32.16 3.83 9.32
N LEU A 315 -31.59 4.91 9.88
CA LEU A 315 -30.20 4.95 10.32
C LEU A 315 -29.93 3.88 11.38
N SER A 316 -30.80 3.75 12.38
CA SER A 316 -30.69 2.71 13.42
C SER A 316 -30.66 1.30 12.81
N LYS A 317 -31.56 1.03 11.85
CA LYS A 317 -31.58 -0.27 11.14
C LYS A 317 -30.30 -0.52 10.33
N ARG A 318 -29.74 0.52 9.68
CA ARG A 318 -28.50 0.39 8.91
C ARG A 318 -27.28 0.16 9.80
N LEU A 319 -27.19 0.85 10.93
CA LEU A 319 -26.15 0.63 11.93
C LEU A 319 -26.22 -0.79 12.52
N GLY A 320 -27.41 -1.28 12.85
CA GLY A 320 -27.57 -2.67 13.33
C GLY A 320 -27.18 -3.73 12.30
N ALA A 321 -27.48 -3.50 11.02
CA ALA A 321 -27.04 -4.38 9.94
C ALA A 321 -25.52 -4.37 9.76
N LEU A 322 -24.89 -3.20 9.91
CA LEU A 322 -23.43 -3.04 9.82
C LEU A 322 -22.73 -3.78 10.96
N ASP A 323 -23.20 -3.63 12.21
CA ASP A 323 -22.69 -4.35 13.38
C ASP A 323 -22.83 -5.88 13.22
N THR A 324 -23.95 -6.33 12.66
CA THR A 324 -24.17 -7.75 12.34
C THR A 324 -23.15 -8.26 11.32
N LEU A 325 -22.87 -7.53 10.24
CA LEU A 325 -21.89 -7.95 9.23
C LEU A 325 -20.46 -7.93 9.76
N GLN A 326 -20.08 -6.90 10.53
CA GLN A 326 -18.74 -6.81 11.13
C GLN A 326 -18.50 -7.94 12.13
N SER A 327 -19.47 -8.25 13.00
CA SER A 327 -19.36 -9.36 13.94
C SER A 327 -19.26 -10.73 13.25
N GLN A 328 -19.99 -10.93 12.14
CA GLN A 328 -19.87 -12.13 11.32
C GLN A 328 -18.50 -12.24 10.64
N LEU A 329 -17.97 -11.14 10.11
CA LEU A 329 -16.64 -11.10 9.52
C LEU A 329 -15.57 -11.50 10.54
N SER A 330 -15.61 -10.91 11.75
CA SER A 330 -14.70 -11.29 12.83
C SER A 330 -14.89 -12.71 13.35
N ALA A 331 -16.09 -13.30 13.22
CA ALA A 331 -16.31 -14.71 13.54
C ALA A 331 -15.68 -15.63 12.49
N ILE A 332 -15.76 -15.27 11.21
CA ILE A 332 -15.10 -16.00 10.11
C ILE A 332 -13.58 -15.94 10.26
N GLU A 333 -13.02 -14.77 10.54
CA GLU A 333 -11.58 -14.60 10.76
C GLU A 333 -11.05 -15.48 11.90
N ARG A 334 -11.77 -15.51 13.03
CA ARG A 334 -11.44 -16.41 14.15
C ARG A 334 -11.49 -17.88 13.74
N ALA A 335 -12.53 -18.29 13.03
CA ALA A 335 -12.67 -19.68 12.57
C ALA A 335 -11.55 -20.09 11.61
N VAL A 336 -11.09 -19.18 10.73
CA VAL A 336 -9.94 -19.43 9.85
C VAL A 336 -8.65 -19.60 10.68
N GLY A 337 -8.39 -18.70 11.62
CA GLY A 337 -7.22 -18.79 12.50
C GLY A 337 -7.21 -20.07 13.37
N ASP A 338 -8.36 -20.44 13.92
CA ASP A 338 -8.51 -21.67 14.71
C ASP A 338 -8.21 -22.93 13.87
N ALA A 339 -8.63 -22.94 12.60
CA ALA A 339 -8.34 -24.03 11.67
C ALA A 339 -6.84 -24.15 11.38
N GLU A 340 -6.14 -23.03 11.20
CA GLU A 340 -4.68 -23.00 11.01
C GLU A 340 -3.93 -23.54 12.23
N ILE A 341 -4.35 -23.14 13.44
CA ILE A 341 -3.79 -23.64 14.71
C ILE A 341 -4.00 -25.17 14.82
N MET A 342 -5.20 -25.66 14.50
CA MET A 342 -5.49 -27.10 14.51
C MET A 342 -4.62 -27.88 13.52
N GLN A 343 -4.38 -27.33 12.32
CA GLN A 343 -3.48 -27.93 11.34
C GLN A 343 -2.02 -27.99 11.84
N ALA A 344 -1.57 -26.96 12.56
CA ALA A 344 -0.25 -26.94 13.19
C ALA A 344 -0.13 -28.00 14.29
N TYR A 345 -1.18 -28.20 15.11
CA TYR A 345 -1.23 -29.28 16.09
C TYR A 345 -1.20 -30.67 15.46
N GLU A 346 -1.96 -30.90 14.40
CA GLU A 346 -1.94 -32.18 13.67
C GLU A 346 -0.56 -32.49 13.09
N THR A 347 0.07 -31.48 12.50
CA THR A 347 1.43 -31.58 11.95
C THR A 347 2.44 -31.87 13.04
N SER A 348 2.36 -31.17 14.17
CA SER A 348 3.21 -31.39 15.34
C SER A 348 3.05 -32.80 15.91
N ALA A 349 1.81 -33.27 16.05
CA ALA A 349 1.51 -34.62 16.50
C ALA A 349 2.03 -35.69 15.52
N ARG A 350 1.96 -35.45 14.21
CA ARG A 350 2.55 -36.34 13.19
C ARG A 350 4.07 -36.37 13.32
N THR A 351 4.71 -35.21 13.41
CA THR A 351 6.18 -35.11 13.58
C THR A 351 6.65 -35.78 14.87
N LEU A 352 5.94 -35.58 15.98
CA LEU A 352 6.24 -36.25 17.26
C LEU A 352 6.13 -37.77 17.12
N ARG A 353 5.06 -38.29 16.48
CA ARG A 353 4.93 -39.73 16.23
C ARG A 353 6.09 -40.26 15.37
N THR A 354 6.49 -39.53 14.33
CA THR A 354 7.62 -39.93 13.47
C THR A 354 8.95 -39.88 14.22
N ALA A 355 9.18 -38.86 15.06
CA ALA A 355 10.37 -38.77 15.90
C ALA A 355 10.45 -39.92 16.91
N LEU A 356 9.33 -40.28 17.53
CA LEU A 356 9.21 -41.42 18.46
C LEU A 356 9.34 -42.79 17.76
N GLN A 357 9.12 -42.86 16.45
CA GLN A 357 9.38 -44.05 15.63
C GLN A 357 10.86 -44.24 15.27
N ASN A 358 11.76 -43.35 15.73
CA ASN A 358 13.20 -43.49 15.53
C ASN A 358 13.70 -44.79 16.20
N PRO A 359 14.47 -45.65 15.50
CA PRO A 359 15.04 -46.88 16.06
C PRO A 359 15.86 -46.69 17.34
N LEU A 360 16.38 -45.49 17.60
CA LEU A 360 17.10 -45.15 18.83
C LEU A 360 16.18 -44.91 20.05
N LEU A 361 14.87 -44.69 19.82
CA LEU A 361 13.85 -44.44 20.85
C LEU A 361 12.84 -45.60 20.98
N GLN A 362 13.11 -46.74 20.31
CA GLN A 362 12.29 -47.94 20.45
C GLN A 362 12.44 -48.50 21.87
N ARG A 363 11.30 -48.93 22.45
CA ARG A 363 11.18 -49.39 23.84
C ARG A 363 12.23 -50.45 24.18
N GLU A 364 12.57 -51.33 23.24
CA GLU A 364 13.57 -52.38 23.44
C GLU A 364 15.01 -51.85 23.60
N ARG A 365 15.37 -50.73 22.93
CA ARG A 365 16.67 -50.07 23.12
C ARG A 365 16.66 -49.12 24.31
N VAL A 366 15.52 -48.49 24.59
CA VAL A 366 15.35 -47.64 25.78
C VAL A 366 15.43 -48.50 27.04
N ASP A 367 14.76 -49.66 27.08
CA ASP A 367 14.84 -50.62 28.18
C ASP A 367 16.27 -51.14 28.35
N ALA A 368 16.98 -51.49 27.27
CA ALA A 368 18.40 -51.89 27.34
C ALA A 368 19.33 -50.77 27.84
N THR A 369 19.13 -49.52 27.37
CA THR A 369 19.92 -48.38 27.87
C THR A 369 19.53 -47.98 29.30
N LEU A 370 18.28 -48.21 29.72
CA LEU A 370 17.84 -47.99 31.09
C LEU A 370 18.36 -49.08 32.02
N ASP A 371 18.50 -50.33 31.57
CA ASP A 371 19.17 -51.40 32.30
C ASP A 371 20.69 -51.11 32.41
N ASP A 372 21.37 -50.74 31.32
CA ASP A 372 22.78 -50.35 31.33
C ASP A 372 23.02 -49.10 32.22
N MET A 373 22.09 -48.15 32.21
CA MET A 373 22.14 -46.95 33.04
C MET A 373 21.73 -47.24 34.49
N ALA A 374 20.83 -48.20 34.74
CA ALA A 374 20.47 -48.66 36.08
C ALA A 374 21.59 -49.46 36.72
N GLU A 375 22.37 -50.22 35.94
CA GLU A 375 23.59 -50.90 36.40
C GLU A 375 24.70 -49.86 36.72
N ALA A 376 24.92 -48.88 35.83
CA ALA A 376 25.87 -47.79 36.09
C ALA A 376 25.45 -46.84 37.23
N LEU A 377 24.14 -46.65 37.44
CA LEU A 377 23.60 -45.86 38.55
C LEU A 377 23.44 -46.68 39.84
N ALA A 378 23.38 -48.01 39.79
CA ALA A 378 23.44 -48.85 40.99
C ALA A 378 24.80 -48.71 41.69
N ASP A 379 25.88 -48.62 40.90
CA ASP A 379 27.24 -48.33 41.39
C ASP A 379 27.38 -46.91 41.97
N GLN A 380 26.54 -45.96 41.54
CA GLN A 380 26.59 -44.55 41.97
C GLN A 380 25.60 -44.22 43.10
N ARG A 381 24.46 -44.92 43.17
CA ARG A 381 23.44 -44.77 44.22
C ARG A 381 23.87 -45.35 45.57
N GLU A 382 24.75 -46.35 45.58
CA GLU A 382 25.34 -46.83 46.85
C GLU A 382 26.25 -45.76 47.51
N ILE A 383 26.70 -44.75 46.75
CA ILE A 383 27.51 -43.61 47.22
C ILE A 383 26.63 -42.39 47.57
N ASP A 384 25.57 -42.12 46.80
CA ASP A 384 24.68 -40.96 47.01
C ASP A 384 23.58 -41.20 48.08
N ASP A 385 23.14 -42.43 48.30
CA ASP A 385 22.14 -42.76 49.35
C ASP A 385 22.71 -42.66 50.79
N ALA A 386 24.04 -42.49 50.93
CA ALA A 386 24.69 -42.13 52.19
C ALA A 386 24.62 -40.61 52.50
N ILE A 387 24.26 -39.75 51.53
CA ILE A 387 24.28 -38.29 51.66
C ILE A 387 22.87 -37.67 51.73
N ARG A 388 21.82 -38.37 51.24
CA ARG A 388 20.45 -37.83 51.17
C ARG A 388 19.45 -38.42 52.17
N ALA A 389 19.93 -38.98 53.27
CA ALA A 389 19.16 -39.05 54.52
C ALA A 389 19.03 -37.65 55.15
N GLY A 390 18.38 -36.73 54.43
CA GLY A 390 18.24 -35.33 54.81
C GLY A 390 17.18 -34.64 53.96
N GLU A 391 16.00 -34.50 54.57
CA GLU A 391 14.91 -33.57 54.22
C GLU A 391 13.93 -33.97 53.10
N ALA A 392 12.78 -34.47 53.57
CA ALA A 392 11.49 -34.42 52.89
C ALA A 392 10.85 -33.03 53.09
N GLY A 393 10.14 -32.55 52.08
CA GLY A 393 9.30 -31.35 52.21
C GLY A 393 8.54 -31.03 50.93
N VAL A 394 7.30 -31.49 50.86
CA VAL A 394 6.27 -31.09 49.90
C VAL A 394 5.85 -29.65 50.19
N VAL A 395 5.74 -28.79 49.17
CA VAL A 395 4.92 -27.58 49.24
C VAL A 395 4.16 -27.43 47.93
N ASP A 396 2.85 -27.64 48.04
CA ASP A 396 1.82 -27.22 47.10
C ASP A 396 1.66 -25.70 47.27
N ALA A 397 1.65 -24.93 46.17
CA ALA A 397 1.56 -23.48 46.21
C ALA A 397 0.12 -23.04 45.95
N ASP A 398 -0.46 -22.38 46.95
CA ASP A 398 -1.86 -21.98 47.08
C ASP A 398 -2.31 -20.94 46.03
N GLU A 399 -3.45 -21.20 45.38
CA GLU A 399 -4.17 -20.30 44.46
C GLU A 399 -4.67 -18.99 45.12
N ASP A 400 -4.59 -18.88 46.44
CA ASP A 400 -5.05 -17.72 47.23
C ASP A 400 -4.06 -16.52 47.21
N GLU A 401 -2.82 -16.70 46.72
CA GLU A 401 -1.83 -15.62 46.59
C GLU A 401 -2.03 -14.81 45.30
N LEU A 402 -2.44 -15.45 44.19
CA LEU A 402 -2.73 -14.78 42.91
C LEU A 402 -3.97 -13.86 42.97
N ALA A 403 -4.98 -14.22 43.77
CA ALA A 403 -6.20 -13.43 43.92
C ALA A 403 -5.95 -12.08 44.63
N LYS A 404 -4.90 -11.99 45.46
CA LYS A 404 -4.50 -10.76 46.14
C LYS A 404 -3.74 -9.79 45.22
N GLU A 405 -2.97 -10.30 44.27
CA GLU A 405 -2.28 -9.43 43.29
C GLU A 405 -3.27 -8.72 42.34
N LEU A 406 -4.33 -9.41 41.91
CA LEU A 406 -5.34 -8.81 41.03
C LEU A 406 -6.13 -7.68 41.71
N ALA A 407 -6.41 -7.80 43.01
CA ALA A 407 -7.09 -6.76 43.79
C ALA A 407 -6.21 -5.51 43.97
N GLY A 408 -4.88 -5.67 44.04
CA GLY A 408 -3.94 -4.55 44.16
C GLY A 408 -3.87 -3.69 42.90
N LEU A 409 -3.89 -4.31 41.72
CA LEU A 409 -3.80 -3.61 40.43
C LEU A 409 -5.04 -2.76 40.11
N VAL A 410 -6.24 -3.19 40.55
CA VAL A 410 -7.48 -2.43 40.35
C VAL A 410 -7.52 -1.16 41.21
N ASP A 411 -6.99 -1.22 42.42
CA ASP A 411 -6.96 -0.09 43.36
C ASP A 411 -5.95 1.00 42.93
N GLU A 412 -4.87 0.60 42.25
CA GLU A 412 -3.85 1.52 41.71
C GLU A 412 -4.39 2.34 40.52
N VAL A 413 -5.09 1.69 39.58
CA VAL A 413 -5.72 2.36 38.41
C VAL A 413 -6.76 3.39 38.86
N GLN A 414 -7.57 3.09 39.87
CA GLN A 414 -8.59 4.02 40.37
C GLN A 414 -7.99 5.24 41.10
N ARG A 415 -6.80 5.11 41.71
CA ARG A 415 -6.10 6.24 42.34
C ARG A 415 -5.51 7.18 41.28
N GLU A 416 -4.96 6.65 40.21
CA GLU A 416 -4.43 7.46 39.11
C GLU A 416 -5.53 8.30 38.43
N GLU A 417 -6.71 7.72 38.19
CA GLU A 417 -7.84 8.47 37.61
C GLU A 417 -8.31 9.63 38.50
N LYS A 418 -8.43 9.42 39.82
CA LYS A 418 -8.80 10.48 40.77
C LYS A 418 -7.78 11.61 40.84
N SER A 419 -6.48 11.27 40.77
CA SER A 419 -5.42 12.29 40.78
C SER A 419 -5.43 13.18 39.53
N LYS A 420 -5.84 12.64 38.37
CA LYS A 420 -5.98 13.40 37.12
C LYS A 420 -7.17 14.35 37.19
N THR A 421 -8.33 13.89 37.67
CA THR A 421 -9.51 14.75 37.81
C THR A 421 -9.29 15.87 38.81
N GLU A 422 -8.61 15.61 39.94
CA GLU A 422 -8.28 16.65 40.92
C GLU A 422 -7.28 17.69 40.39
N HIS A 423 -6.39 17.30 39.46
CA HIS A 423 -5.45 18.22 38.84
C HIS A 423 -6.15 19.12 37.80
N GLU A 424 -7.12 18.58 37.06
CA GLU A 424 -7.92 19.33 36.10
C GLU A 424 -8.83 20.36 36.80
N GLU A 425 -9.50 19.98 37.89
CA GLU A 425 -10.34 20.89 38.67
C GLU A 425 -9.54 22.05 39.31
N LYS A 426 -8.31 21.79 39.78
CA LYS A 426 -7.42 22.83 40.32
C LYS A 426 -6.93 23.81 39.26
N GLU A 427 -6.66 23.35 38.05
CA GLU A 427 -6.27 24.21 36.93
C GLU A 427 -7.43 25.09 36.43
N GLU A 428 -8.66 24.56 36.40
CA GLU A 428 -9.85 25.36 36.09
C GLU A 428 -10.14 26.41 37.17
N ALA A 429 -10.00 26.05 38.44
CA ALA A 429 -10.14 27.00 39.55
C ALA A 429 -9.13 28.16 39.44
N ARG A 430 -7.85 27.85 39.13
CA ARG A 430 -6.81 28.87 38.98
C ARG A 430 -7.08 29.84 37.83
N LYS A 431 -7.57 29.33 36.69
CA LYS A 431 -7.97 30.17 35.55
C LYS A 431 -9.17 31.07 35.89
N SER A 432 -10.14 30.55 36.64
CA SER A 432 -11.31 31.35 37.06
C SER A 432 -10.92 32.48 38.03
N GLU A 433 -9.93 32.23 38.90
CA GLU A 433 -9.42 33.23 39.85
C GLU A 433 -8.62 34.32 39.13
N GLU A 434 -7.79 33.96 38.14
CA GLU A 434 -7.07 34.91 37.29
C GLU A 434 -8.03 35.82 36.50
N GLU A 435 -9.13 35.28 35.94
CA GLU A 435 -10.17 36.10 35.27
C GLU A 435 -10.90 37.06 36.23
N LEU A 436 -11.16 36.65 37.47
CA LEU A 436 -11.77 37.49 38.48
C LEU A 436 -10.84 38.64 38.91
N ILE A 437 -9.54 38.36 39.05
CA ILE A 437 -8.51 39.37 39.34
C ILE A 437 -8.41 40.38 38.20
N GLU A 438 -8.44 39.92 36.94
CA GLU A 438 -8.41 40.81 35.76
C GLU A 438 -9.67 41.69 35.67
N ARG A 439 -10.85 41.15 36.02
CA ARG A 439 -12.09 41.93 36.10
C ARG A 439 -12.07 42.96 37.23
N LEU A 440 -11.54 42.62 38.40
CA LEU A 440 -11.37 43.55 39.52
C LEU A 440 -10.38 44.68 39.20
N ALA A 441 -9.30 44.38 38.46
CA ALA A 441 -8.34 45.39 38.01
C ALA A 441 -8.97 46.41 37.05
N LYS A 442 -9.89 45.98 36.17
CA LYS A 442 -10.61 46.86 35.22
C LYS A 442 -11.68 47.74 35.87
N LEU A 443 -12.08 47.46 37.12
CA LEU A 443 -13.08 48.22 37.88
C LEU A 443 -12.48 49.26 38.85
N ARG A 444 -11.15 49.33 39.01
CA ARG A 444 -10.48 50.37 39.81
C ARG A 444 -10.28 51.64 38.98
N THR A 445 -10.88 52.74 39.45
CA THR A 445 -10.66 54.09 38.90
C THR A 445 -9.37 54.70 39.48
N PRO A 446 -8.73 55.66 38.77
CA PRO A 446 -7.32 56.01 38.98
C PRO A 446 -6.98 56.66 40.34
N THR A 447 -8.00 57.05 41.11
CA THR A 447 -7.83 57.86 42.33
C THR A 447 -7.57 57.06 43.61
N GLU A 448 -7.76 55.74 43.63
CA GLU A 448 -7.51 54.91 44.83
C GLU A 448 -6.21 54.07 44.74
N ALA A 449 -5.60 53.99 43.55
CA ALA A 449 -4.35 53.25 43.33
C ALA A 449 -3.13 54.00 43.91
N GLU A 450 -3.09 55.33 43.78
CA GLU A 450 -1.99 56.16 44.31
C GLU A 450 -1.95 56.20 45.86
N GLU A 451 -3.11 56.10 46.53
CA GLU A 451 -3.15 56.11 48.01
C GLU A 451 -2.75 54.76 48.63
N ALA A 452 -3.00 53.66 47.92
CA ALA A 452 -2.61 52.32 48.37
C ALA A 452 -1.11 52.06 48.18
N GLU A 453 -0.52 52.56 47.09
CA GLU A 453 0.91 52.39 46.80
C GLU A 453 1.78 53.13 47.82
N LYS A 454 1.38 54.36 48.22
CA LYS A 454 2.03 55.10 49.32
C LYS A 454 1.90 54.42 50.69
N ARG A 455 0.81 53.69 50.95
CA ARG A 455 0.65 52.92 52.21
C ARG A 455 1.51 51.65 52.23
N LEU A 456 1.75 51.02 51.08
CA LEU A 456 2.59 49.83 50.99
C LEU A 456 4.09 50.17 51.07
N GLU A 457 4.52 51.29 50.51
CA GLU A 457 5.91 51.78 50.67
C GLU A 457 6.21 52.22 52.11
N GLY A 458 5.24 52.82 52.80
CA GLY A 458 5.37 53.19 54.21
C GLY A 458 5.52 51.99 55.17
N GLN A 459 4.89 50.85 54.88
CA GLN A 459 5.01 49.64 55.70
C GLN A 459 6.29 48.85 55.42
N LYS A 460 6.84 48.89 54.21
CA LYS A 460 8.13 48.24 53.91
C LYS A 460 9.33 48.96 54.52
N ALA A 461 9.24 50.27 54.79
CA ALA A 461 10.28 51.02 55.48
C ALA A 461 10.35 50.76 57.00
N VAL A 462 9.28 50.23 57.61
CA VAL A 462 9.22 49.95 59.07
C VAL A 462 9.71 48.54 59.42
N VAL A 463 9.80 47.62 58.45
CA VAL A 463 10.24 46.22 58.67
C VAL A 463 11.73 46.02 58.33
N ALA A 464 12.40 47.05 57.79
CA ALA A 464 13.83 47.02 57.43
C ALA A 464 14.72 47.91 58.33
N SER A 465 14.24 48.33 59.51
CA SER A 465 15.04 49.08 60.50
C SER A 465 15.00 48.45 61.87
#